data_AF-A0AAJ7L5J9-F1
#
_entry.id   AF-A0AAJ7L5J9-F1
#
_cell.length_a   1.000
_cell.length_b   1.000
_cell.length_c   1.000
_cell.angle_alpha   90.00
_cell.angle_beta   90.00
_cell.angle_gamma   90.00
#
_symmetry.space_group_name_H-M   'P 1'
#
loop_
_entity.id
_entity.type
_entity.pdbx_description
1 polymer ?
#
loop_
_entity_poly.entity_id
_entity_poly.type
_entity_poly.pdbx_seq_one_letter_code
_entity_poly.pdbx_strand_id
1 'polypeptide(L)'
;MPKKSSTSRSKLELYVKIFGGKTFTTDGIVLLCKPCGKSLNYEKKYFIQQHVRGDGHHKRVAREEDTGGDQVSLLTNFVTKPTRGSEFNMELCQALVEADVPFYKIQNKALKRFLEKWSNQPLPRESTSRKTCLKEVYVATIRGIRASIGDAKIWVSVDETTDSRGLFVVDTVVGYRIAVNG
;
A
#
# COMPACT_ATOMS: atom_id res chain seq x y z
N MET A 1 -27.99 -16.57 36.85
CA MET A 1 -27.37 -17.24 35.69
C MET A 1 -26.21 -16.40 35.21
N PRO A 2 -24.95 -16.87 35.21
CA PRO A 2 -23.85 -16.08 34.67
C PRO A 2 -24.00 -16.06 33.14
N LYS A 3 -24.08 -14.86 32.55
CA LYS A 3 -23.98 -14.67 31.09
C LYS A 3 -22.60 -15.17 30.66
N LYS A 4 -22.53 -16.37 30.09
CA LYS A 4 -21.32 -16.85 29.41
C LYS A 4 -20.95 -15.80 28.37
N SER A 5 -19.80 -15.13 28.55
CA SER A 5 -19.27 -14.21 27.56
C SER A 5 -19.07 -14.97 26.27
N SER A 6 -19.72 -14.54 25.19
CA SER A 6 -19.49 -15.13 23.87
C SER A 6 -18.01 -14.95 23.52
N THR A 7 -17.30 -16.06 23.33
CA THR A 7 -15.94 -16.04 22.79
C THR A 7 -15.95 -15.32 21.45
N SER A 8 -14.91 -14.56 21.13
CA SER A 8 -14.78 -13.76 19.90
C SER A 8 -15.16 -14.57 18.64
N ARG A 9 -14.81 -15.87 18.61
CA ARG A 9 -15.19 -16.84 17.58
C ARG A 9 -16.70 -16.98 17.37
N SER A 10 -17.47 -17.21 18.44
CA SER A 10 -18.93 -17.37 18.35
C SER A 10 -19.65 -16.10 17.85
N LYS A 11 -19.09 -14.93 18.18
CA LYS A 11 -19.60 -13.63 17.71
C LYS A 11 -19.31 -13.41 16.23
N LEU A 12 -18.14 -13.81 15.75
CA LEU A 12 -17.75 -13.77 14.34
C LEU A 12 -18.61 -14.70 13.49
N GLU A 13 -18.79 -15.95 13.93
CA GLU A 13 -19.66 -16.93 13.28
C GLU A 13 -21.12 -16.44 13.21
N LEU A 14 -21.60 -15.80 14.28
CA LEU A 14 -22.92 -15.17 14.30
C LEU A 14 -23.03 -14.06 13.24
N TYR A 15 -22.00 -13.22 13.05
CA TYR A 15 -22.04 -12.18 12.02
C TYR A 15 -21.98 -12.74 10.60
N VAL A 16 -21.21 -13.79 10.35
CA VAL A 16 -21.24 -14.50 9.06
C VAL A 16 -22.63 -15.06 8.78
N LYS A 17 -23.32 -15.57 9.81
CA LYS A 17 -24.71 -16.06 9.68
C LYS A 17 -25.72 -14.92 9.44
N ILE A 18 -25.59 -13.79 10.13
CA ILE A 18 -26.52 -12.64 10.03
C ILE A 18 -26.37 -11.90 8.70
N PHE A 19 -25.13 -11.63 8.29
CA PHE A 19 -24.84 -10.81 7.11
C PHE A 19 -24.56 -11.63 5.84
N GLY A 20 -24.58 -12.97 5.96
CA GLY A 20 -24.48 -13.91 4.85
C GLY A 20 -23.06 -14.38 4.55
N GLY A 21 -22.90 -15.70 4.44
CA GLY A 21 -21.62 -16.36 4.11
C GLY A 21 -21.12 -16.08 2.69
N LYS A 22 -21.95 -15.49 1.82
CA LYS A 22 -21.50 -14.99 0.50
C LYS A 22 -20.75 -13.66 0.60
N THR A 23 -21.03 -12.85 1.62
CA THR A 23 -20.43 -11.52 1.80
C THR A 23 -19.28 -11.55 2.80
N PHE A 24 -19.39 -12.37 3.85
CA PHE A 24 -18.42 -12.42 4.94
C PHE A 24 -17.84 -13.83 5.14
N THR A 25 -16.60 -13.89 5.61
CA THR A 25 -15.93 -15.12 6.07
C THR A 25 -15.11 -14.84 7.33
N THR A 26 -14.79 -15.88 8.08
CA THR A 26 -13.99 -15.79 9.31
C THR A 26 -13.18 -17.05 9.54
N ASP A 27 -11.99 -16.89 10.10
CA ASP A 27 -11.10 -17.95 10.63
C ASP A 27 -11.27 -18.12 12.16
N GLY A 28 -12.19 -17.36 12.76
CA GLY A 28 -12.41 -17.30 14.21
C GLY A 28 -11.58 -16.23 14.93
N ILE A 29 -10.72 -15.50 14.20
CA ILE A 29 -9.90 -14.39 14.72
C ILE A 29 -10.31 -13.07 14.08
N VAL A 30 -10.56 -13.06 12.76
CA VAL A 30 -10.92 -11.87 11.98
C VAL A 30 -12.24 -12.05 11.22
N LEU A 31 -12.96 -10.95 10.97
CA LEU A 31 -14.11 -10.91 10.07
C LEU A 31 -13.68 -10.28 8.75
N LEU A 32 -13.69 -11.05 7.67
CA LEU A 32 -13.27 -10.61 6.34
C LEU A 32 -14.49 -10.40 5.43
N CYS A 33 -14.56 -9.24 4.78
CA CYS A 33 -15.51 -8.99 3.69
C CYS A 33 -14.92 -9.50 2.36
N LYS A 34 -15.59 -10.46 1.71
CA LYS A 34 -15.10 -11.06 0.44
C LYS A 34 -15.02 -10.03 -0.70
N PRO A 35 -16.09 -9.24 -1.01
CA PRO A 35 -16.02 -8.23 -2.07
C PRO A 35 -14.99 -7.12 -1.84
N CYS A 36 -14.68 -6.85 -0.57
CA CYS A 36 -13.79 -5.75 -0.21
C CYS A 36 -12.34 -6.20 0.01
N GLY A 37 -12.09 -7.49 0.29
CA GLY A 37 -10.80 -8.01 0.71
C GLY A 37 -10.26 -7.34 1.98
N LYS A 38 -11.14 -6.93 2.90
CA LYS A 38 -10.78 -6.16 4.10
C LYS A 38 -11.26 -6.84 5.38
N SER A 39 -10.39 -6.83 6.39
CA SER A 39 -10.76 -7.15 7.77
C SER A 39 -11.59 -6.01 8.36
N LEU A 40 -12.66 -6.34 9.06
CA LEU A 40 -13.58 -5.39 9.67
C LEU A 40 -13.49 -5.44 11.19
N ASN A 41 -13.68 -4.28 11.82
CA ASN A 41 -13.94 -4.21 13.26
C ASN A 41 -15.31 -4.84 13.55
N TYR A 42 -15.32 -5.91 14.35
CA TYR A 42 -16.50 -6.68 14.73
C TYR A 42 -16.92 -6.48 16.21
N GLU A 43 -16.32 -5.52 16.91
CA GLU A 43 -16.67 -5.23 18.30
C GLU A 43 -18.14 -4.83 18.44
N LYS A 44 -18.66 -4.07 17.47
CA LYS A 44 -20.06 -3.63 17.43
C LYS A 44 -20.68 -3.93 16.06
N LYS A 45 -21.92 -4.44 16.06
CA LYS A 45 -22.69 -4.74 14.84
C LYS A 45 -22.80 -3.55 13.89
N TYR A 46 -22.86 -2.33 14.45
CA TYR A 46 -22.97 -1.09 13.67
C TYR A 46 -21.79 -0.88 12.70
N PHE A 47 -20.56 -1.22 13.07
CA PHE A 47 -19.39 -1.08 12.18
C PHE A 47 -19.54 -1.92 10.91
N ILE A 48 -20.11 -3.12 11.05
CA ILE A 48 -20.37 -4.03 9.92
C ILE A 48 -21.51 -3.47 9.07
N GLN A 49 -22.58 -2.95 9.68
CA GLN A 49 -23.69 -2.33 8.95
C GLN A 49 -23.25 -1.10 8.15
N GLN A 50 -22.43 -0.24 8.74
CA GLN A 50 -21.89 0.94 8.06
C GLN A 50 -21.02 0.55 6.87
N HIS A 51 -20.21 -0.51 7.02
CA HIS A 51 -19.42 -1.04 5.91
C HIS A 51 -20.28 -1.53 4.76
N VAL A 52 -21.28 -2.38 5.04
CA VAL A 52 -22.16 -2.97 4.01
C VAL A 52 -22.96 -1.88 3.29
N ARG A 53 -23.41 -0.85 4.00
CA ARG A 53 -24.16 0.28 3.42
C ARG A 53 -23.29 1.29 2.67
N GLY A 54 -21.97 1.19 2.77
CA GLY A 54 -21.07 2.15 2.15
C GLY A 54 -21.00 1.99 0.63
N ASP A 55 -20.97 3.10 -0.10
CA ASP A 55 -20.86 3.11 -1.57
C ASP A 55 -19.67 2.30 -2.11
N GLY A 56 -18.58 2.25 -1.34
CA GLY A 56 -17.40 1.46 -1.70
C GLY A 56 -17.66 -0.05 -1.70
N HIS A 57 -18.57 -0.54 -0.85
CA HIS A 57 -19.00 -1.93 -0.82
C HIS A 57 -19.96 -2.22 -1.98
N HIS A 58 -21.00 -1.40 -2.16
CA HIS A 58 -21.97 -1.57 -3.26
C HIS A 58 -21.29 -1.59 -4.64
N LYS A 59 -20.35 -0.67 -4.90
CA LYS A 59 -19.60 -0.63 -6.16
C LYS A 59 -18.74 -1.86 -6.42
N ARG A 60 -18.35 -2.60 -5.38
CA ARG A 60 -17.53 -3.81 -5.50
C ARG A 60 -18.40 -5.06 -5.65
N VAL A 61 -19.50 -5.14 -4.92
CA VAL A 61 -20.52 -6.18 -5.11
C VAL A 61 -21.03 -6.15 -6.55
N ALA A 62 -21.38 -4.97 -7.07
CA ALA A 62 -21.83 -4.82 -8.46
C ALA A 62 -20.78 -5.22 -9.50
N ARG A 63 -19.48 -5.20 -9.16
CA ARG A 63 -18.41 -5.67 -10.05
C ARG A 63 -18.25 -7.19 -10.01
N GLU A 64 -18.41 -7.81 -8.85
CA GLU A 64 -18.34 -9.27 -8.70
C GLU A 64 -19.52 -9.99 -9.36
N GLU A 65 -20.69 -9.36 -9.43
CA GLU A 65 -21.84 -9.92 -10.17
C GLU A 65 -21.64 -9.90 -11.69
N ASP A 66 -20.83 -8.95 -12.20
CA ASP A 66 -20.56 -8.74 -13.63
C ASP A 66 -19.36 -9.55 -14.15
N THR A 67 -18.51 -10.03 -13.23
CA THR A 67 -17.38 -10.93 -13.55
C THR A 67 -17.61 -12.28 -12.88
N GLY A 68 -18.20 -13.21 -13.62
CA GLY A 68 -18.47 -14.57 -13.16
C GLY A 68 -17.23 -15.24 -12.57
N GLY A 69 -17.21 -15.36 -11.25
CA GLY A 69 -16.52 -16.38 -10.47
C GLY A 69 -15.11 -16.76 -10.88
N ASP A 70 -14.14 -15.87 -10.67
CA ASP A 70 -12.75 -16.31 -10.48
C ASP A 70 -12.28 -15.93 -9.08
N GLN A 71 -12.20 -16.96 -8.22
CA GLN A 71 -11.66 -16.83 -6.87
C GLN A 71 -10.15 -16.62 -6.95
N VAL A 72 -9.72 -15.36 -6.96
CA VAL A 72 -8.33 -15.03 -6.63
C VAL A 72 -8.20 -15.08 -5.11
N SER A 73 -7.77 -16.24 -4.61
CA SER A 73 -7.25 -16.43 -3.26
C SER A 73 -6.15 -15.40 -2.98
N LEU A 74 -6.41 -14.47 -2.07
CA LEU A 74 -5.43 -13.47 -1.61
C LEU A 74 -4.52 -14.03 -0.49
N LEU A 75 -3.88 -15.18 -0.73
CA LEU A 75 -2.75 -15.65 0.09
C LEU A 75 -1.41 -15.68 -0.66
N THR A 76 -1.28 -14.94 -1.75
CA THR A 76 -0.01 -14.76 -2.47
C THR A 76 0.27 -13.28 -2.73
N ASN A 77 0.53 -12.52 -1.66
CA ASN A 77 1.13 -11.18 -1.76
C ASN A 77 2.53 -11.14 -1.13
N PHE A 78 3.35 -12.15 -1.41
CA PHE A 78 4.78 -11.93 -1.51
C PHE A 78 5.19 -12.29 -2.94
N VAL A 79 5.61 -11.27 -3.67
CA VAL A 79 6.17 -11.30 -5.04
C VAL A 79 5.14 -11.54 -6.15
N THR A 80 4.36 -10.51 -6.50
CA THR A 80 3.77 -10.44 -7.84
C THR A 80 4.86 -10.05 -8.84
N LYS A 81 5.18 -10.96 -9.76
CA LYS A 81 5.85 -10.60 -11.02
C LYS A 81 5.11 -9.43 -11.69
N PRO A 82 5.82 -8.52 -12.35
CA PRO A 82 5.18 -7.36 -12.94
C PRO A 82 4.29 -7.82 -14.11
N THR A 83 2.98 -7.65 -13.98
CA THR A 83 2.16 -7.38 -15.15
C THR A 83 2.69 -6.06 -15.75
N ARG A 84 2.78 -5.93 -17.08
CA ARG A 84 3.39 -4.76 -17.76
C ARG A 84 2.98 -3.39 -17.19
N GLY A 85 1.77 -3.30 -16.62
CA GLY A 85 1.26 -2.14 -15.87
C GLY A 85 1.88 -1.89 -14.48
N SER A 86 2.99 -2.54 -14.12
CA SER A 86 3.73 -2.27 -12.87
C SER A 86 5.20 -1.89 -13.12
N GLU A 87 5.84 -2.47 -14.13
CA GLU A 87 7.20 -2.09 -14.56
C GLU A 87 7.23 -0.63 -15.05
N PHE A 88 6.33 -0.26 -15.98
CA PHE A 88 6.18 1.14 -16.41
C PHE A 88 5.95 2.09 -15.24
N ASN A 89 5.11 1.70 -14.28
CA ASN A 89 4.82 2.54 -13.12
C ASN A 89 6.05 2.71 -12.23
N MET A 90 6.82 1.64 -12.00
CA MET A 90 8.06 1.67 -11.22
C MET A 90 9.12 2.54 -11.88
N GLU A 91 9.37 2.36 -13.18
CA GLU A 91 10.32 3.17 -13.94
C GLU A 91 9.90 4.64 -13.99
N LEU A 92 8.61 4.92 -14.23
CA LEU A 92 8.10 6.28 -14.20
C LEU A 92 8.29 6.92 -12.82
N CYS A 93 8.00 6.21 -11.72
CA CYS A 93 8.22 6.77 -10.40
C CYS A 93 9.69 7.05 -10.13
N GLN A 94 10.58 6.12 -10.51
CA GLN A 94 12.02 6.29 -10.35
C GLN A 94 12.50 7.52 -11.12
N ALA A 95 12.11 7.67 -12.39
CA ALA A 95 12.45 8.83 -13.20
C ALA A 95 11.95 10.15 -12.59
N LEU A 96 10.72 10.17 -12.04
CA LEU A 96 10.20 11.36 -11.37
C LEU A 96 10.96 11.71 -10.09
N VAL A 97 11.38 10.72 -9.30
CA VAL A 97 12.17 10.93 -8.09
C VAL A 97 13.58 11.44 -8.44
N GLU A 98 14.23 10.82 -9.42
CA GLU A 98 15.57 11.22 -9.87
C GLU A 98 15.59 12.62 -10.49
N ALA A 99 14.50 13.03 -11.15
CA ALA A 99 14.35 14.35 -11.73
C ALA A 99 13.79 15.40 -10.75
N ASP A 100 13.60 15.06 -9.47
CA ASP A 100 12.95 15.91 -8.45
C ASP A 100 11.59 16.48 -8.91
N VAL A 101 10.80 15.63 -9.58
CA VAL A 101 9.46 15.99 -10.08
C VAL A 101 8.38 15.46 -9.13
N PRO A 102 7.59 16.35 -8.50
CA PRO A 102 6.52 15.92 -7.61
C PRO A 102 5.45 15.07 -8.32
N PHE A 103 5.02 13.98 -7.68
CA PHE A 103 4.01 13.07 -8.23
C PHE A 103 2.65 13.71 -8.58
N TYR A 104 2.29 14.87 -8.01
CA TYR A 104 1.05 15.54 -8.41
C TYR A 104 1.16 16.12 -9.83
N LYS A 105 2.38 16.41 -10.34
CA LYS A 105 2.58 16.99 -11.67
C LYS A 105 2.10 16.06 -12.78
N ILE A 106 2.24 14.74 -12.60
CA ILE A 106 1.74 13.75 -13.58
C ILE A 106 0.20 13.62 -13.60
N GLN A 107 -0.52 14.24 -12.65
CA GLN A 107 -1.97 14.36 -12.72
C GLN A 107 -2.45 15.54 -13.58
N ASN A 108 -1.53 16.41 -14.03
CA ASN A 108 -1.89 17.46 -14.98
C ASN A 108 -2.52 16.85 -16.23
N LYS A 109 -3.70 17.34 -16.64
CA LYS A 109 -4.49 16.74 -17.72
C LYS A 109 -3.73 16.66 -19.05
N ALA A 110 -2.94 17.67 -19.40
CA ALA A 110 -2.18 17.70 -20.64
C ALA A 110 -1.02 16.70 -20.61
N LEU A 111 -0.22 16.73 -19.53
CA LEU A 111 0.89 15.79 -19.36
C LEU A 111 0.41 14.35 -19.28
N LYS A 112 -0.67 14.10 -18.54
CA LYS A 112 -1.30 12.79 -18.43
C LYS A 112 -1.73 12.27 -19.80
N ARG A 113 -2.49 13.07 -20.56
CA ARG A 113 -2.96 12.69 -21.90
C ARG A 113 -1.79 12.41 -22.84
N PHE A 114 -0.71 13.20 -22.77
CA PHE A 114 0.49 13.00 -23.55
C PHE A 114 1.17 11.66 -23.20
N LEU A 115 1.43 11.40 -21.92
CA LEU A 115 2.10 10.20 -21.46
C LEU A 115 1.28 8.94 -21.77
N GLU A 116 -0.02 8.93 -21.45
CA GLU A 116 -0.90 7.78 -21.72
C GLU A 116 -1.01 7.49 -23.23
N LYS A 117 -0.99 8.53 -24.08
CA LYS A 117 -1.01 8.37 -25.54
C LYS A 117 0.22 7.63 -26.05
N TRP A 118 1.41 8.00 -25.55
CA TRP A 118 2.67 7.47 -26.08
C TRP A 118 3.15 6.20 -25.38
N SER A 119 2.82 6.01 -24.10
CA SER A 119 3.15 4.78 -23.37
C SER A 119 2.17 3.64 -23.65
N ASN A 120 0.95 3.96 -24.09
CA ASN A 120 -0.17 3.02 -24.15
C ASN A 120 -0.41 2.30 -22.80
N GLN A 121 -0.06 2.97 -21.70
CA GLN A 121 -0.24 2.50 -20.33
C GLN A 121 -0.99 3.58 -19.53
N PRO A 122 -1.96 3.20 -18.68
CA PRO A 122 -2.63 4.16 -17.80
C PRO A 122 -1.64 4.70 -16.76
N LEU A 123 -1.67 6.01 -16.51
CA LEU A 123 -0.81 6.58 -15.47
C LEU A 123 -1.28 6.17 -14.07
N PRO A 124 -0.35 5.95 -13.13
CA PRO A 124 -0.68 5.66 -11.76
C PRO A 124 -1.27 6.92 -11.10
N ARG A 125 -2.20 6.71 -10.16
CA ARG A 125 -2.64 7.80 -9.29
C ARG A 125 -1.50 8.16 -8.35
N GLU A 126 -1.36 9.45 -8.04
CA GLU A 126 -0.35 9.94 -7.10
C GLU A 126 -0.36 9.22 -5.75
N SER A 127 -1.54 8.88 -5.23
CA SER A 127 -1.67 8.10 -3.98
C SER A 127 -1.15 6.67 -4.12
N THR A 128 -1.29 6.06 -5.30
CA THR A 128 -0.70 4.75 -5.63
C THR A 128 0.81 4.86 -5.76
N SER A 129 1.31 5.88 -6.48
CA SER A 129 2.75 6.15 -6.63
C SER A 129 3.43 6.36 -5.27
N ARG A 130 2.84 7.15 -4.37
CA ARG A 130 3.39 7.38 -3.03
C ARG A 130 3.40 6.13 -2.14
N LYS A 131 2.37 5.28 -2.21
CA LYS A 131 2.24 4.16 -1.28
C LYS A 131 3.02 2.91 -1.69
N THR A 132 2.99 2.59 -2.97
CA THR A 132 3.58 1.34 -3.47
C THR A 132 4.95 1.62 -4.07
N CYS A 133 5.01 2.59 -4.97
CA CYS A 133 6.19 2.86 -5.80
C CYS A 133 7.34 3.49 -5.02
N LEU A 134 7.06 4.60 -4.32
CA LEU A 134 8.09 5.34 -3.56
C LEU A 134 8.70 4.49 -2.45
N LYS A 135 7.89 3.61 -1.84
CA LYS A 135 8.38 2.67 -0.82
C LYS A 135 9.42 1.72 -1.39
N GLU A 136 9.15 1.13 -2.56
CA GLU A 136 10.08 0.22 -3.24
C GLU A 136 11.35 0.96 -3.67
N VAL A 137 11.22 2.16 -4.26
CA VAL A 137 12.38 3.00 -4.64
C VAL A 137 13.24 3.32 -3.41
N TYR A 138 12.63 3.78 -2.31
CA TYR A 138 13.34 4.07 -1.07
C TYR A 138 14.10 2.85 -0.54
N VAL A 139 13.44 1.69 -0.48
CA VAL A 139 14.08 0.45 -0.01
C VAL A 139 15.23 0.04 -0.93
N ALA A 140 15.08 0.19 -2.24
CA ALA A 140 16.14 -0.08 -3.21
C ALA A 140 17.33 0.87 -3.04
N THR A 141 17.08 2.18 -2.87
CA THR A 141 18.12 3.20 -2.63
C THR A 141 18.89 2.91 -1.35
N ILE A 142 18.21 2.66 -0.22
CA ILE A 142 18.86 2.31 1.05
C ILE A 142 19.69 1.03 0.92
N ARG A 143 19.19 0.03 0.18
CA ARG A 143 19.92 -1.21 -0.09
C ARG A 143 21.18 -0.93 -0.91
N GLY A 144 21.09 -0.08 -1.94
CA GLY A 144 22.23 0.34 -2.74
C GLY A 144 23.29 1.07 -1.92
N ILE A 145 22.88 2.00 -1.05
CA ILE A 145 23.78 2.69 -0.12
C ILE A 145 24.47 1.70 0.83
N ARG A 146 23.72 0.75 1.41
CA ARG A 146 24.33 -0.28 2.29
C ARG A 146 25.29 -1.19 1.54
N ALA A 147 24.95 -1.56 0.31
CA ALA A 147 25.80 -2.39 -0.53
C ALA A 147 27.09 -1.66 -0.92
N SER A 148 27.04 -0.34 -1.17
CA SER A 148 28.24 0.45 -1.49
C SER A 148 29.15 0.66 -0.27
N ILE A 149 28.57 0.79 0.93
CA ILE A 149 29.32 0.86 2.18
C ILE A 149 29.99 -0.48 2.52
N GLY A 150 29.29 -1.60 2.34
CA GLY A 150 29.77 -2.94 2.72
C GLY A 150 30.07 -3.03 4.22
N ASP A 151 31.23 -3.59 4.56
CA ASP A 151 31.70 -3.72 5.94
C ASP A 151 32.58 -2.52 6.41
N ALA A 152 32.58 -1.43 5.65
CA ALA A 152 33.37 -0.25 5.99
C ALA A 152 32.88 0.42 7.28
N LYS A 153 33.80 1.02 8.03
CA LYS A 153 33.46 1.90 9.14
C LYS A 153 32.76 3.15 8.59
N ILE A 154 31.61 3.47 9.16
CA ILE A 154 30.83 4.67 8.82
C ILE A 154 31.05 5.78 9.85
N TRP A 155 30.87 7.02 9.41
CA TRP A 155 30.60 8.16 10.26
C TRP A 155 29.27 8.78 9.83
N VAL A 156 28.56 9.36 10.78
CA VAL A 156 27.27 10.00 10.55
C VAL A 156 27.36 11.40 11.14
N SER A 157 27.11 12.41 10.32
CA SER A 157 26.88 13.79 10.79
C SER A 157 25.40 14.07 10.74
N VAL A 158 24.90 14.68 11.81
CA VAL A 158 23.49 15.03 11.98
C VAL A 158 23.44 16.51 12.28
N ASP A 159 22.75 17.27 11.44
CA ASP A 159 22.53 18.70 11.64
C ASP A 159 21.03 18.94 11.81
N GLU A 160 20.64 19.64 12.88
CA GLU A 160 19.25 19.95 13.17
C GLU A 160 18.99 21.43 12.87
N THR A 161 17.97 21.68 12.06
CA THR A 161 17.50 23.02 11.73
C THR A 161 16.00 23.11 11.94
N THR A 162 15.48 24.33 12.00
CA THR A 162 14.03 24.58 12.08
C THR A 162 13.62 25.35 10.83
N ASP A 163 12.66 24.83 10.08
CA ASP A 163 12.18 25.48 8.87
C ASP A 163 11.38 26.76 9.18
N SER A 164 11.07 27.54 8.14
CA SER A 164 10.30 28.79 8.28
C SER A 164 8.87 28.61 8.82
N ARG A 165 8.39 27.36 8.94
CA ARG A 165 7.09 27.01 9.52
C ARG A 165 7.22 26.50 10.96
N GLY A 166 8.42 26.48 11.53
CA GLY A 166 8.67 25.97 12.87
C GLY A 166 8.77 24.43 12.94
N LEU A 167 8.92 23.74 11.80
CA LEU A 167 9.13 22.30 11.80
C LEU A 167 10.61 21.98 11.97
N PHE A 168 10.92 21.09 12.91
CA PHE A 168 12.26 20.54 13.07
C PHE A 168 12.61 19.66 11.86
N VAL A 169 13.74 19.95 11.23
CA VAL A 169 14.30 19.22 10.09
C VAL A 169 15.68 18.75 10.50
N VAL A 170 15.94 17.47 10.25
CA VAL A 170 17.24 16.85 10.52
C VAL A 170 17.88 16.48 9.20
N ASP A 171 19.00 17.10 8.88
CA ASP A 171 19.87 16.69 7.78
C ASP A 171 20.84 15.62 8.27
N THR A 172 21.01 14.56 7.50
CA THR A 172 21.89 13.44 7.88
C THR A 172 22.81 13.09 6.73
N VAL A 173 24.10 13.26 6.97
CA VAL A 173 25.16 12.88 6.04
C VAL A 173 25.84 11.62 6.56
N VAL A 174 25.89 10.58 5.72
CA VAL A 174 26.62 9.33 6.01
C VAL A 174 27.86 9.28 5.13
N GLY A 175 29.02 9.14 5.75
CA GLY A 175 30.27 8.88 5.04
C GLY A 175 30.88 7.54 5.47
N TYR A 176 31.64 6.93 4.58
CA TYR A 176 32.39 5.70 4.86
C TYR A 176 33.76 5.79 4.21
N ARG A 177 34.74 5.13 4.81
CA ARG A 177 36.12 5.12 4.29
C ARG A 177 36.37 3.82 3.55
N ILE A 178 36.75 3.92 2.28
CA ILE A 178 37.24 2.78 1.50
C ILE A 178 38.69 2.53 1.93
N ALA A 179 38.98 1.33 2.44
CA ALA A 179 40.35 0.91 2.68
C ALA A 179 41.02 0.68 1.33
N VAL A 180 41.90 1.60 0.93
CA VAL A 180 42.76 1.39 -0.23
C VAL A 180 43.92 0.53 0.27
N ASN A 181 43.89 -0.77 -0.05
CA ASN A 181 45.04 -1.64 0.16
C ASN A 181 46.11 -1.19 -0.85
N GLY A 182 47.15 -0.52 -0.36
CA GLY A 182 48.35 -0.18 -1.13
C GLY A 182 49.29 -1.36 -1.27
#